data_AF-A0A945FNC2-F1
#
_entry.id   AF-A0A945FNC2-F1
#
_cell.length_a   1.000
_cell.length_b   1.000
_cell.length_c   1.000
_cell.angle_alpha   90.00
_cell.angle_beta   90.00
_cell.angle_gamma   90.00
#
_symmetry.space_group_name_H-M   'P 1'
#
loop_
_entity.id
_entity.type
_entity.pdbx_description
1 polymer ?
#
loop_
_entity_poly.entity_id
_entity_poly.type
_entity_poly.pdbx_seq_one_letter_code
_entity_poly.pdbx_strand_id
1 'polypeptide(L)'
;MKKILLCLMSLVISGCASFGEGVTTAFLNKQKEEDLRECRVDGKPFAGMQGGFDRSNNLLKVLMVHGVGTHIPGYSTQFQEKLAKELGLNEMSSHYKEIKLVNKEYPDQDLGTLRVRRLLDTEQDEEMLFYELTWSSITNPQKETLKYDTSGEYSFRRAEVNQMLKVFSNDTSPDPMIYLSEHNQDVILASYRTAFCWMVGRDWNALPNESQEICTVGEKAVEHLPNEDFAIVSHSLGSRIVIDGMKSIVSRVSRTQEGGPSFSEAEFIRDFQQKKIPFYLMSNQLPLLEMGAVAPEVVNQHDEYCEPGGEHYDERLVAKTSIIAFSDPNDLLSYSIPQKFGQQRLDSRLCAEITNVNINVAYVIDLFGMGSFANPLIAHTGYDNDDRVVALIAKGIGTDHSSNIVNDRCELIEYVD
;
A
#
# COMPACT_ATOMS: atom_id res chain seq x y z
N MET A 1 -18.45 67.06 -21.64
CA MET A 1 -18.97 65.75 -22.11
C MET A 1 -17.89 64.69 -22.38
N LYS A 2 -16.65 65.04 -22.80
CA LYS A 2 -15.56 64.04 -23.01
C LYS A 2 -15.03 63.33 -21.75
N LYS A 3 -15.19 63.90 -20.54
CA LYS A 3 -14.69 63.30 -19.29
C LYS A 3 -15.63 62.28 -18.62
N ILE A 4 -16.91 62.26 -18.99
CA ILE A 4 -17.90 61.31 -18.43
C ILE A 4 -17.87 59.96 -19.16
N LEU A 5 -17.48 59.96 -20.45
CA LEU A 5 -17.39 58.74 -21.26
C LEU A 5 -16.21 57.83 -20.85
N LEU A 6 -15.14 58.38 -20.27
CA LEU A 6 -13.99 57.60 -19.82
C LEU A 6 -14.23 56.87 -18.48
N CYS A 7 -15.09 57.40 -17.61
CA CYS A 7 -15.45 56.76 -16.34
C CYS A 7 -16.46 55.61 -16.50
N LEU A 8 -17.28 55.61 -17.56
CA LEU A 8 -18.18 54.49 -17.82
C LEU A 8 -17.45 53.29 -18.45
N MET A 9 -16.36 53.49 -19.21
CA MET A 9 -15.60 52.36 -19.77
C MET A 9 -14.82 51.56 -18.71
N SER A 10 -14.36 52.18 -17.62
CA SER A 10 -13.65 51.48 -16.54
C SER A 10 -14.56 50.62 -15.66
N LEU A 11 -15.86 50.94 -15.57
CA LEU A 11 -16.85 50.16 -14.81
C LEU A 11 -17.34 48.90 -15.55
N VAL A 12 -17.21 48.86 -16.88
CA VAL A 12 -17.61 47.68 -17.69
C VAL A 12 -16.54 46.59 -17.66
N ILE A 13 -15.27 46.93 -17.46
CA ILE A 13 -14.16 45.95 -17.44
C ILE A 13 -14.07 45.23 -16.08
N SER A 14 -14.43 45.90 -14.97
CA SER A 14 -14.47 45.28 -13.64
C SER A 14 -15.63 44.31 -13.44
N GLY A 15 -16.72 44.43 -14.20
CA GLY A 15 -17.86 43.51 -14.14
C GLY A 15 -17.67 42.19 -14.91
N CYS A 16 -16.78 42.17 -15.91
CA CYS A 16 -16.49 40.95 -16.69
C CYS A 16 -15.53 40.00 -15.97
N ALA A 17 -14.63 40.52 -15.12
CA ALA A 17 -13.72 39.69 -14.33
C ALA A 17 -14.50 38.87 -13.27
N SER A 18 -15.43 39.49 -12.55
CA SER A 18 -16.24 38.80 -11.54
C SER A 18 -17.28 37.86 -12.14
N PHE A 19 -17.84 38.19 -13.32
CA PHE A 19 -18.76 37.29 -14.02
C PHE A 19 -18.03 36.10 -14.64
N GLY A 20 -16.85 36.32 -15.25
CA GLY A 20 -16.00 35.26 -15.77
C GLY A 20 -15.51 34.31 -14.69
N GLU A 21 -15.11 34.83 -13.53
CA GLU A 21 -14.75 34.02 -12.36
C GLU A 21 -15.95 33.21 -11.85
N GLY A 22 -17.12 33.84 -11.69
CA GLY A 22 -18.34 33.13 -11.25
C GLY A 22 -18.81 32.03 -12.20
N VAL A 23 -18.76 32.26 -13.52
CA VAL A 23 -19.09 31.25 -14.54
C VAL A 23 -18.04 30.13 -14.56
N THR A 24 -16.76 30.48 -14.43
CA THR A 24 -15.67 29.50 -14.36
C THR A 24 -15.81 28.62 -13.13
N THR A 25 -16.03 29.20 -11.95
CA THR A 25 -16.23 28.44 -10.71
C THR A 25 -17.49 27.57 -10.77
N ALA A 26 -18.60 28.09 -11.31
CA ALA A 26 -19.82 27.30 -11.46
C ALA A 26 -19.65 26.13 -12.44
N PHE A 27 -18.93 26.34 -13.55
CA PHE A 27 -18.63 25.28 -14.52
C PHE A 27 -17.68 24.23 -13.94
N LEU A 28 -16.62 24.65 -13.24
CA LEU A 28 -15.70 23.75 -12.52
C LEU A 28 -16.42 22.95 -11.42
N ASN A 29 -17.38 23.56 -10.73
CA ASN A 29 -18.18 22.86 -9.73
C ASN A 29 -19.14 21.85 -10.37
N LYS A 30 -19.77 22.19 -11.50
CA LYS A 30 -20.63 21.26 -12.25
C LYS A 30 -19.84 20.06 -12.80
N GLN A 31 -18.61 20.26 -13.25
CA GLN A 31 -17.73 19.14 -13.66
C GLN A 31 -17.35 18.23 -12.48
N LYS A 32 -17.41 18.72 -11.23
CA LYS A 32 -17.25 17.86 -10.05
C LYS A 32 -18.54 17.11 -9.69
N GLU A 33 -19.70 17.54 -10.18
CA GLU A 33 -20.99 16.83 -9.98
C GLU A 33 -21.13 15.62 -10.91
N GLU A 34 -20.56 15.67 -12.11
CA GLU A 34 -20.44 14.51 -13.01
C GLU A 34 -19.10 13.79 -12.77
N ASP A 35 -19.13 12.68 -12.02
CA ASP A 35 -17.91 11.88 -11.77
C ASP A 35 -17.50 11.12 -13.05
N LEU A 36 -16.55 11.68 -13.80
CA LEU A 36 -15.98 11.11 -15.02
C LEU A 36 -14.75 10.20 -14.79
N ARG A 37 -14.41 9.92 -13.52
CA ARG A 37 -13.21 9.13 -13.19
C ARG A 37 -13.36 7.69 -13.67
N GLU A 38 -12.39 7.24 -14.46
CA GLU A 38 -12.35 5.88 -15.01
C GLU A 38 -11.86 4.88 -13.95
N CYS A 39 -12.25 3.61 -14.13
CA CYS A 39 -11.73 2.47 -13.39
C CYS A 39 -11.75 1.24 -14.30
N ARG A 40 -10.58 0.64 -14.53
CA ARG A 40 -10.41 -0.57 -15.32
C ARG A 40 -9.50 -1.55 -14.59
N VAL A 41 -9.89 -2.80 -14.53
CA VAL A 41 -9.13 -3.90 -13.95
C VAL A 41 -8.68 -4.83 -15.06
N ASP A 42 -7.38 -4.98 -15.25
CA ASP A 42 -6.77 -5.87 -16.25
C ASP A 42 -6.09 -7.05 -15.52
N GLY A 43 -6.73 -8.21 -15.46
CA GLY A 43 -6.29 -9.34 -14.63
C GLY A 43 -7.32 -10.45 -14.47
N LYS A 44 -7.05 -11.40 -13.56
CA LYS A 44 -8.03 -12.42 -13.17
C LYS A 44 -9.01 -11.85 -12.12
N PRO A 45 -10.26 -12.33 -12.05
CA PRO A 45 -11.17 -11.97 -10.98
C PRO A 45 -10.56 -12.26 -9.61
N PHE A 46 -10.88 -11.43 -8.61
CA PHE A 46 -10.42 -11.64 -7.24
C PHE A 46 -11.51 -11.25 -6.25
N ALA A 47 -11.58 -11.96 -5.11
CA ALA A 47 -12.65 -11.82 -4.11
C ALA A 47 -12.39 -10.73 -3.05
N GLY A 48 -11.29 -9.98 -3.18
CA GLY A 48 -10.85 -9.03 -2.15
C GLY A 48 -10.47 -9.71 -0.83
N MET A 49 -10.49 -8.93 0.25
CA MET A 49 -10.31 -9.40 1.62
C MET A 49 -11.48 -10.25 2.14
N GLN A 50 -12.70 -10.06 1.61
CA GLN A 50 -13.86 -10.87 1.97
C GLN A 50 -13.62 -12.36 1.72
N GLY A 51 -13.03 -12.69 0.55
CA GLY A 51 -12.66 -14.08 0.27
C GLY A 51 -11.60 -14.64 1.23
N GLY A 52 -10.91 -13.81 2.00
CA GLY A 52 -10.03 -14.22 3.09
C GLY A 52 -10.80 -14.77 4.29
N PHE A 53 -11.93 -14.16 4.64
CA PHE A 53 -12.81 -14.68 5.69
C PHE A 53 -13.40 -16.03 5.30
N ASP A 54 -13.83 -16.19 4.04
CA ASP A 54 -14.42 -17.44 3.55
C ASP A 54 -13.44 -18.63 3.57
N ARG A 55 -12.13 -18.36 3.47
CA ARG A 55 -11.07 -19.40 3.45
C ARG A 55 -10.50 -19.68 4.83
N SER A 56 -10.54 -18.71 5.72
CA SER A 56 -10.05 -18.85 7.09
C SER A 56 -11.20 -19.23 8.01
N ASN A 57 -10.91 -19.51 9.29
CA ASN A 57 -11.97 -19.61 10.28
C ASN A 57 -12.44 -18.20 10.66
N ASN A 58 -12.78 -17.40 9.64
CA ASN A 58 -13.18 -16.00 9.68
C ASN A 58 -12.16 -15.05 10.34
N LEU A 59 -10.87 -15.39 10.35
CA LEU A 59 -9.79 -14.54 10.86
C LEU A 59 -8.87 -14.06 9.73
N LEU A 60 -8.81 -12.74 9.53
CA LEU A 60 -7.94 -12.09 8.56
C LEU A 60 -6.90 -11.19 9.26
N LYS A 61 -5.63 -11.32 8.91
CA LYS A 61 -4.57 -10.43 9.38
C LYS A 61 -4.05 -9.56 8.25
N VAL A 62 -4.07 -8.24 8.44
CA VAL A 62 -3.70 -7.26 7.41
C VAL A 62 -2.48 -6.47 7.86
N LEU A 63 -1.41 -6.48 7.07
CA LEU A 63 -0.25 -5.61 7.28
C LEU A 63 -0.28 -4.41 6.33
N MET A 64 -0.35 -3.20 6.90
CA MET A 64 -0.26 -1.94 6.16
C MET A 64 1.16 -1.36 6.24
N VAL A 65 1.77 -1.13 5.08
CA VAL A 65 3.14 -0.60 4.92
C VAL A 65 3.11 0.72 4.16
N HIS A 66 3.46 1.82 4.83
CA HIS A 66 3.54 3.12 4.18
C HIS A 66 4.75 3.23 3.24
N GLY A 67 4.66 4.19 2.31
CA GLY A 67 5.75 4.59 1.43
C GLY A 67 6.50 5.80 1.95
N VAL A 68 6.81 6.74 1.05
CA VAL A 68 7.57 7.96 1.36
C VAL A 68 6.85 8.88 2.35
N GLY A 69 7.62 9.78 2.94
CA GLY A 69 7.18 10.77 3.91
C GLY A 69 7.36 10.32 5.35
N THR A 70 7.27 11.28 6.27
CA THR A 70 7.27 11.01 7.70
C THR A 70 5.87 10.64 8.17
N HIS A 71 5.74 9.44 8.71
CA HIS A 71 4.49 8.92 9.29
C HIS A 71 4.65 8.74 10.80
N ILE A 72 3.52 8.88 11.49
CA ILE A 72 3.37 8.53 12.91
C ILE A 72 2.26 7.48 13.05
N PRO A 73 2.24 6.68 14.13
CA PRO A 73 1.16 5.73 14.36
C PRO A 73 -0.22 6.39 14.29
N GLY A 74 -1.14 5.80 13.52
CA GLY A 74 -2.45 6.30 13.17
C GLY A 74 -2.59 6.86 11.75
N TYR A 75 -1.52 6.88 10.93
CA TYR A 75 -1.57 7.40 9.56
C TYR A 75 -2.59 6.66 8.67
N SER A 76 -2.86 5.39 8.95
CA SER A 76 -3.78 4.56 8.16
C SER A 76 -5.21 4.54 8.68
N THR A 77 -5.53 5.30 9.73
CA THR A 77 -6.84 5.26 10.41
C THR A 77 -8.02 5.44 9.45
N GLN A 78 -7.93 6.43 8.55
CA GLN A 78 -9.01 6.70 7.61
C GLN A 78 -9.25 5.54 6.64
N PHE A 79 -8.18 4.93 6.12
CA PHE A 79 -8.28 3.73 5.28
C PHE A 79 -8.86 2.56 6.07
N GLN A 80 -8.37 2.31 7.29
CA GLN A 80 -8.84 1.25 8.16
C GLN A 80 -10.34 1.37 8.44
N GLU A 81 -10.84 2.56 8.76
CA GLU A 81 -12.27 2.78 9.04
C GLU A 81 -13.14 2.55 7.81
N LYS A 82 -12.71 3.01 6.63
CA LYS A 82 -13.43 2.76 5.38
C LYS A 82 -13.43 1.27 5.02
N LEU A 83 -12.28 0.61 5.16
CA LEU A 83 -12.14 -0.82 4.89
C LEU A 83 -13.01 -1.66 5.84
N ALA A 84 -12.97 -1.37 7.14
CA ALA A 84 -13.79 -2.03 8.14
C ALA A 84 -15.28 -1.85 7.84
N LYS A 85 -15.71 -0.62 7.51
CA LYS A 85 -17.10 -0.34 7.11
C LYS A 85 -17.50 -1.12 5.86
N GLU A 86 -16.66 -1.17 4.85
CA GLU A 86 -16.97 -1.90 3.62
C GLU A 86 -17.07 -3.41 3.84
N LEU A 87 -16.23 -3.97 4.72
CA LEU A 87 -16.28 -5.37 5.16
C LEU A 87 -17.39 -5.66 6.18
N GLY A 88 -18.09 -4.66 6.70
CA GLY A 88 -19.13 -4.86 7.72
C GLY A 88 -18.61 -5.08 9.15
N LEU A 89 -17.33 -4.78 9.40
CA LEU A 89 -16.70 -4.87 10.72
C LEU A 89 -17.03 -3.62 11.56
N ASN A 90 -18.14 -3.68 12.28
CA ASN A 90 -18.71 -2.54 13.01
C ASN A 90 -18.26 -2.41 14.47
N GLU A 91 -17.52 -3.39 14.99
CA GLU A 91 -16.98 -3.40 16.35
C GLU A 91 -15.45 -3.34 16.33
N MET A 92 -14.84 -2.76 17.37
CA MET A 92 -13.39 -2.62 17.46
C MET A 92 -12.90 -2.70 18.90
N SER A 93 -11.65 -3.13 19.10
CA SER A 93 -11.02 -3.07 20.42
C SER A 93 -10.95 -1.64 20.92
N SER A 94 -11.18 -1.42 22.22
CA SER A 94 -11.13 -0.09 22.84
C SER A 94 -9.74 0.55 22.80
N HIS A 95 -8.69 -0.27 22.70
CA HIS A 95 -7.29 0.14 22.71
C HIS A 95 -6.53 -0.51 21.56
N TYR A 96 -5.43 0.14 21.18
CA TYR A 96 -4.42 -0.44 20.31
C TYR A 96 -3.43 -1.26 21.12
N LYS A 97 -2.76 -2.20 20.45
CA LYS A 97 -1.49 -2.76 20.92
C LYS A 97 -0.37 -2.08 20.15
N GLU A 98 0.68 -1.63 20.84
CA GLU A 98 1.78 -0.88 20.23
C GLU A 98 3.12 -1.56 20.55
N ILE A 99 3.67 -2.22 19.53
CA ILE A 99 4.87 -3.04 19.65
C ILE A 99 6.05 -2.27 19.07
N LYS A 100 7.10 -2.04 19.87
CA LYS A 100 8.37 -1.51 19.37
C LYS A 100 9.15 -2.66 18.74
N LEU A 101 9.58 -2.45 17.50
CA LEU A 101 10.24 -3.50 16.72
C LEU A 101 11.69 -3.63 17.16
N VAL A 102 12.05 -4.82 17.64
CA VAL A 102 13.42 -5.17 18.05
C VAL A 102 13.90 -6.35 17.22
N ASN A 103 15.13 -6.26 16.71
CA ASN A 103 15.73 -7.28 15.87
C ASN A 103 17.14 -7.64 16.36
N LYS A 104 17.47 -8.93 16.33
CA LYS A 104 18.77 -9.43 16.79
C LYS A 104 19.96 -8.89 15.99
N GLU A 105 19.78 -8.66 14.68
CA GLU A 105 20.84 -8.16 13.79
C GLU A 105 21.06 -6.65 13.95
N TYR A 106 20.04 -5.93 14.44
CA TYR A 106 20.05 -4.48 14.63
C TYR A 106 19.52 -4.11 16.02
N PRO A 107 20.19 -4.54 17.11
CA PRO A 107 19.67 -4.41 18.47
C PRO A 107 19.56 -2.97 18.96
N ASP A 108 20.41 -2.07 18.43
CA ASP A 108 20.47 -0.65 18.83
C ASP A 108 19.70 0.29 17.89
N GLN A 109 19.09 -0.26 16.83
CA GLN A 109 18.40 0.52 15.81
C GLN A 109 16.92 0.68 16.16
N ASP A 110 16.38 1.89 16.05
CA ASP A 110 14.94 2.11 16.05
C ASP A 110 14.36 1.63 14.71
N LEU A 111 13.76 0.45 14.73
CA LEU A 111 13.10 -0.16 13.57
C LEU A 111 11.64 0.29 13.41
N GLY A 112 11.16 1.18 14.27
CA GLY A 112 9.81 1.70 14.22
C GLY A 112 8.83 0.96 15.13
N THR A 113 7.55 1.17 14.84
CA THR A 113 6.43 0.72 15.68
C THR A 113 5.41 -0.02 14.84
N LEU A 114 4.90 -1.13 15.38
CA LEU A 114 3.78 -1.87 14.86
C LEU A 114 2.57 -1.62 15.75
N ARG A 115 1.57 -0.94 15.20
CA ARG A 115 0.31 -0.67 15.90
C ARG A 115 -0.75 -1.67 15.43
N VAL A 116 -1.41 -2.36 16.36
CA VAL A 116 -2.40 -3.39 16.04
C VAL A 116 -3.78 -2.99 16.57
N ARG A 117 -4.79 -3.11 15.71
CA ARG A 117 -6.21 -2.95 16.06
C ARG A 117 -6.97 -4.23 15.75
N ARG A 118 -7.86 -4.62 16.66
CA ARG A 118 -8.84 -5.69 16.42
C ARG A 118 -10.16 -5.09 15.96
N LEU A 119 -10.71 -5.61 14.88
CA LEU A 119 -11.97 -5.22 14.26
C LEU A 119 -12.83 -6.48 14.11
N LEU A 120 -14.13 -6.35 14.39
CA LEU A 120 -15.08 -7.46 14.44
C LEU A 120 -16.38 -7.05 13.75
N ASP A 121 -17.09 -8.01 13.18
CA ASP A 121 -18.50 -7.81 12.83
C ASP A 121 -19.38 -7.80 14.11
N THR A 122 -20.67 -7.53 13.95
CA THR A 122 -21.60 -7.43 15.09
C THR A 122 -21.89 -8.78 15.74
N GLU A 123 -21.87 -9.88 14.99
CA GLU A 123 -22.07 -11.22 15.55
C GLU A 123 -20.77 -11.78 16.16
N GLN A 124 -19.63 -11.10 15.94
CA GLN A 124 -18.28 -11.50 16.34
C GLN A 124 -17.83 -12.83 15.73
N ASP A 125 -18.36 -13.12 14.54
CA ASP A 125 -18.00 -14.27 13.73
C ASP A 125 -16.83 -13.97 12.80
N GLU A 126 -16.68 -12.73 12.32
CA GLU A 126 -15.56 -12.27 11.49
C GLU A 126 -14.63 -11.35 12.27
N GLU A 127 -13.33 -11.64 12.23
CA GLU A 127 -12.29 -10.90 12.93
C GLU A 127 -11.17 -10.45 11.98
N MET A 128 -10.90 -9.15 11.97
CA MET A 128 -9.70 -8.61 11.33
C MET A 128 -8.71 -8.05 12.36
N LEU A 129 -7.47 -8.51 12.29
CA LEU A 129 -6.34 -7.85 12.95
C LEU A 129 -5.59 -6.98 11.96
N PHE A 130 -5.67 -5.67 12.17
CA PHE A 130 -5.03 -4.69 11.31
C PHE A 130 -3.73 -4.19 11.96
N TYR A 131 -2.62 -4.49 11.31
CA TYR A 131 -1.26 -4.17 11.71
C TYR A 131 -0.75 -2.99 10.87
N GLU A 132 -0.50 -1.85 11.50
CA GLU A 132 0.05 -0.65 10.88
C GLU A 132 1.54 -0.53 11.21
N LEU A 133 2.39 -0.66 10.18
CA LEU A 133 3.83 -0.48 10.31
C LEU A 133 4.19 1.00 10.10
N THR A 134 4.88 1.59 11.08
CA THR A 134 5.54 2.90 10.95
C THR A 134 7.05 2.73 11.06
N TRP A 135 7.79 2.93 9.97
CA TRP A 135 9.24 2.75 9.89
C TRP A 135 10.03 4.07 9.75
N SER A 136 9.33 5.22 9.77
CA SER A 136 9.91 6.56 9.54
C SER A 136 11.08 6.93 10.47
N SER A 137 11.19 6.32 11.65
CA SER A 137 12.33 6.51 12.57
C SER A 137 13.68 6.15 11.94
N ILE A 138 13.69 5.28 10.93
CA ILE A 138 14.91 4.86 10.22
C ILE A 138 15.46 5.95 9.30
N THR A 139 14.59 6.74 8.65
CA THR A 139 15.01 7.73 7.63
C THR A 139 14.97 9.18 8.11
N ASN A 140 14.17 9.47 9.14
CA ASN A 140 14.04 10.81 9.70
C ASN A 140 15.40 11.45 10.08
N PRO A 141 16.35 10.75 10.75
CA PRO A 141 17.63 11.34 11.11
C PRO A 141 18.41 11.90 9.91
N GLN A 142 18.39 11.21 8.77
CA GLN A 142 19.03 11.68 7.54
C GLN A 142 18.27 12.89 6.94
N LYS A 143 16.93 12.87 6.98
CA LYS A 143 16.09 13.97 6.47
C LYS A 143 16.25 15.27 7.26
N GLU A 144 16.63 15.21 8.54
CA GLU A 144 16.93 16.40 9.36
C GLU A 144 17.96 17.33 8.71
N THR A 145 18.89 16.78 7.92
CA THR A 145 19.91 17.54 7.20
C THR A 145 19.34 18.51 6.15
N LEU A 146 18.09 18.34 5.73
CA LEU A 146 17.40 19.22 4.78
C LEU A 146 16.51 20.28 5.46
N LYS A 147 16.35 20.24 6.78
CA LYS A 147 15.48 21.19 7.49
C LYS A 147 15.91 22.65 7.40
N TYR A 148 17.19 22.92 7.12
CA TYR A 148 17.67 24.29 6.92
C TYR A 148 16.97 25.00 5.74
N ASP A 149 16.47 24.26 4.74
CA ASP A 149 15.84 24.85 3.55
C ASP A 149 14.36 25.21 3.77
N THR A 150 13.69 24.52 4.69
CA THR A 150 12.28 24.79 5.04
C THR A 150 12.14 25.62 6.32
N SER A 151 13.26 26.03 6.93
CA SER A 151 13.31 26.87 8.12
C SER A 151 14.23 28.08 7.91
N GLY A 152 14.14 29.07 8.82
CA GLY A 152 15.10 30.18 8.90
C GLY A 152 15.31 30.95 7.60
N GLU A 153 16.44 30.68 6.92
CA GLU A 153 17.03 31.50 5.87
C GLU A 153 16.17 31.64 4.60
N TYR A 154 15.39 30.61 4.25
CA TYR A 154 14.68 30.53 2.97
C TYR A 154 13.17 30.60 3.09
N SER A 155 12.58 30.15 4.21
CA SER A 155 11.13 29.98 4.32
C SER A 155 10.35 31.29 4.20
N PHE A 156 10.84 32.39 4.79
CA PHE A 156 10.18 33.70 4.73
C PHE A 156 10.23 34.37 3.35
N ARG A 157 11.10 33.89 2.45
CA ARG A 157 11.26 34.40 1.09
C ARG A 157 10.45 33.60 0.07
N ARG A 158 9.94 32.43 0.45
CA ARG A 158 9.26 31.51 -0.45
C ARG A 158 7.78 31.83 -0.49
N ALA A 159 7.20 31.85 -1.69
CA ALA A 159 5.74 31.94 -1.84
C ALA A 159 5.07 30.75 -1.13
N GLU A 160 3.88 30.96 -0.56
CA GLU A 160 3.21 30.00 0.33
C GLU A 160 3.02 28.62 -0.30
N VAL A 161 2.52 28.58 -1.54
CA VAL A 161 2.33 27.31 -2.29
C VAL A 161 3.67 26.62 -2.54
N ASN A 162 4.71 27.37 -2.89
CA ASN A 162 6.05 26.80 -3.11
C ASN A 162 6.65 26.27 -1.80
N GLN A 163 6.37 26.93 -0.67
CA GLN A 163 6.79 26.47 0.65
C GLN A 163 6.13 25.14 1.00
N MET A 164 4.83 25.00 0.76
CA MET A 164 4.12 23.73 0.94
C MET A 164 4.74 22.61 0.08
N LEU A 165 4.96 22.86 -1.22
CA LEU A 165 5.58 21.89 -2.13
C LEU A 165 7.00 21.53 -1.70
N LYS A 166 7.76 22.49 -1.17
CA LYS A 166 9.13 22.24 -0.73
C LYS A 166 9.20 21.44 0.56
N VAL A 167 8.30 21.68 1.52
CA VAL A 167 8.16 20.84 2.71
C VAL A 167 7.85 19.40 2.31
N PHE A 168 6.87 19.20 1.43
CA PHE A 168 6.54 17.88 0.90
C PHE A 168 7.74 17.21 0.20
N SER A 169 8.43 17.94 -0.69
CA SER A 169 9.60 17.41 -1.39
C SER A 169 10.74 17.02 -0.44
N ASN A 170 11.07 17.85 0.54
CA ASN A 170 12.14 17.54 1.49
C ASN A 170 11.78 16.38 2.43
N ASP A 171 10.49 16.10 2.64
CA ASP A 171 10.04 14.98 3.45
C ASP A 171 9.95 13.66 2.67
N THR A 172 9.60 13.70 1.38
CA THR A 172 9.27 12.51 0.57
C THR A 172 10.35 12.11 -0.42
N SER A 173 10.97 13.08 -1.10
CA SER A 173 11.94 12.82 -2.17
C SER A 173 13.23 12.13 -1.69
N PRO A 174 13.72 12.32 -0.45
CA PRO A 174 14.89 11.60 0.03
C PRO A 174 14.65 10.11 0.29
N ASP A 175 13.42 9.68 0.60
CA ASP A 175 13.16 8.32 1.06
C ASP A 175 13.56 7.24 0.01
N PRO A 176 13.25 7.37 -1.30
CA PRO A 176 13.76 6.44 -2.30
C PRO A 176 15.29 6.40 -2.37
N MET A 177 15.96 7.56 -2.21
CA MET A 177 17.42 7.62 -2.24
C MET A 177 18.04 6.94 -1.01
N ILE A 178 17.44 7.14 0.17
CA ILE A 178 17.85 6.49 1.41
C ILE A 178 17.61 4.98 1.30
N TYR A 179 16.43 4.57 0.81
CA TYR A 179 16.08 3.17 0.65
C TYR A 179 17.01 2.42 -0.30
N LEU A 180 17.50 3.05 -1.36
CA LEU A 180 18.44 2.44 -2.30
C LEU A 180 19.87 2.31 -1.76
N SER A 181 20.17 2.82 -0.57
CA SER A 181 21.44 2.56 0.09
C SER A 181 21.41 1.22 0.83
N GLU A 182 22.39 0.35 0.59
CA GLU A 182 22.45 -1.03 1.11
C GLU A 182 22.13 -1.12 2.61
N HIS A 183 22.77 -0.29 3.44
CA HIS A 183 22.55 -0.29 4.88
C HIS A 183 21.10 0.06 5.27
N ASN A 184 20.55 1.16 4.74
CA ASN A 184 19.19 1.58 5.12
C ASN A 184 18.14 0.66 4.51
N GLN A 185 18.41 0.10 3.32
CA GLN A 185 17.57 -0.93 2.73
C GLN A 185 17.43 -2.09 3.71
N ASP A 186 18.54 -2.67 4.16
CA ASP A 186 18.52 -3.83 5.03
C ASP A 186 17.85 -3.56 6.38
N VAL A 187 18.01 -2.35 6.93
CA VAL A 187 17.36 -1.92 8.18
C VAL A 187 15.84 -1.77 7.99
N ILE A 188 15.39 -1.16 6.89
CA ILE A 188 13.95 -1.06 6.56
C ILE A 188 13.37 -2.46 6.31
N LEU A 189 14.10 -3.34 5.64
CA LEU A 189 13.69 -4.73 5.47
C LEU A 189 13.68 -5.49 6.80
N ALA A 190 14.57 -5.19 7.75
CA ALA A 190 14.52 -5.75 9.10
C ALA A 190 13.28 -5.29 9.88
N SER A 191 12.86 -4.03 9.72
CA SER A 191 11.60 -3.50 10.24
C SER A 191 10.41 -4.29 9.68
N TYR A 192 10.33 -4.43 8.36
CA TYR A 192 9.28 -5.21 7.69
C TYR A 192 9.25 -6.68 8.16
N ARG A 193 10.40 -7.37 8.17
CA ARG A 193 10.49 -8.79 8.59
C ARG A 193 10.03 -8.98 10.04
N THR A 194 10.42 -8.07 10.93
CA THR A 194 10.03 -8.12 12.35
C THR A 194 8.53 -7.89 12.50
N ALA A 195 7.95 -6.93 11.76
CA ALA A 195 6.51 -6.70 11.76
C ALA A 195 5.72 -7.90 11.21
N PHE A 196 6.19 -8.47 10.09
CA PHE A 196 5.63 -9.67 9.49
C PHE A 196 5.66 -10.86 10.46
N CYS A 197 6.77 -11.06 11.18
CA CYS A 197 6.88 -12.08 12.22
C CYS A 197 5.78 -11.93 13.29
N TRP A 198 5.55 -10.71 13.79
CA TRP A 198 4.49 -10.46 14.78
C TRP A 198 3.09 -10.75 14.24
N MET A 199 2.84 -10.46 12.97
CA MET A 199 1.57 -10.76 12.30
C MET A 199 1.32 -12.28 12.23
N VAL A 200 2.32 -13.05 11.78
CA VAL A 200 2.15 -14.50 11.57
C VAL A 200 2.34 -15.33 12.84
N GLY A 201 2.97 -14.77 13.87
CA GLY A 201 3.37 -15.52 15.07
C GLY A 201 2.38 -15.54 16.23
N ARG A 202 1.38 -14.64 16.24
CA ARG A 202 0.51 -14.41 17.40
C ARG A 202 -0.93 -14.09 16.99
N ASP A 203 -1.90 -14.62 17.73
CA ASP A 203 -3.29 -14.16 17.74
C ASP A 203 -3.46 -12.89 18.60
N TRP A 204 -4.67 -12.30 18.60
CA TRP A 204 -4.94 -11.09 19.38
C TRP A 204 -4.60 -11.23 20.87
N ASN A 205 -4.97 -12.33 21.53
CA ASN A 205 -4.80 -12.50 22.97
C ASN A 205 -3.32 -12.73 23.34
N ALA A 206 -2.55 -13.33 22.44
CA ALA A 206 -1.13 -13.59 22.62
C ALA A 206 -0.24 -12.37 22.31
N LEU A 207 -0.76 -11.35 21.61
CA LEU A 207 -0.01 -10.11 21.38
C LEU A 207 0.15 -9.33 22.69
N PRO A 208 1.35 -8.79 22.98
CA PRO A 208 1.55 -7.90 24.12
C PRO A 208 0.89 -6.54 23.86
N ASN A 209 0.42 -5.86 24.92
CA ASN A 209 -0.09 -4.49 24.78
C ASN A 209 1.02 -3.52 24.39
N GLU A 210 2.19 -3.68 25.01
CA GLU A 210 3.44 -2.99 24.69
C GLU A 210 4.57 -4.02 24.79
N SER A 211 5.55 -3.95 23.89
CA SER A 211 6.69 -4.86 23.91
C SER A 211 7.92 -4.26 23.25
N GLN A 212 9.09 -4.69 23.74
CA GLN A 212 10.42 -4.53 23.16
C GLN A 212 11.10 -5.90 22.99
N GLU A 213 10.30 -6.98 22.95
CA GLU A 213 10.81 -8.33 22.78
C GLU A 213 11.10 -8.62 21.31
N ILE A 214 12.05 -9.53 21.09
CA ILE A 214 12.33 -10.06 19.75
C ILE A 214 11.20 -11.03 19.38
N CYS A 215 10.60 -10.85 18.22
CA CYS A 215 9.60 -11.77 17.71
C CYS A 215 10.23 -13.14 17.41
N THR A 216 9.53 -14.21 17.83
CA THR A 216 9.85 -15.58 17.48
C THR A 216 8.59 -16.30 17.03
N VAL A 217 8.72 -17.15 16.01
CA VAL A 217 7.68 -18.07 15.56
C VAL A 217 7.84 -19.36 16.36
N GLY A 218 6.81 -19.78 17.07
CA GLY A 218 6.83 -20.98 17.93
C GLY A 218 5.65 -21.90 17.67
N GLU A 219 5.48 -22.94 18.49
CA GLU A 219 4.45 -23.97 18.32
C GLU A 219 3.03 -23.39 18.16
N LYS A 220 2.66 -22.37 18.95
CA LYS A 220 1.35 -21.71 18.83
C LYS A 220 1.10 -21.05 17.46
N ALA A 221 2.16 -20.61 16.78
CA ALA A 221 2.01 -20.05 15.44
C ALA A 221 1.66 -21.16 14.45
N VAL A 222 2.26 -22.34 14.59
CA VAL A 222 1.95 -23.53 13.78
C VAL A 222 0.49 -23.95 13.98
N GLU A 223 0.00 -23.99 15.22
CA GLU A 223 -1.38 -24.42 15.52
C GLU A 223 -2.45 -23.55 14.87
N HIS A 224 -2.27 -22.22 14.87
CA HIS A 224 -3.27 -21.30 14.34
C HIS A 224 -3.12 -21.05 12.83
N LEU A 225 -1.90 -21.16 12.29
CA LEU A 225 -1.60 -20.79 10.92
C LEU A 225 -2.59 -21.36 9.89
N PRO A 226 -2.99 -22.64 9.91
CA PRO A 226 -3.95 -23.18 8.94
C PRO A 226 -5.28 -22.41 8.87
N ASN A 227 -5.74 -21.85 9.99
CA ASN A 227 -7.04 -21.20 10.13
C ASN A 227 -6.99 -19.67 10.00
N GLU A 228 -5.83 -19.10 9.66
CA GLU A 228 -5.62 -17.67 9.48
C GLU A 228 -5.35 -17.34 8.01
N ASP A 229 -5.96 -16.28 7.51
CA ASP A 229 -5.58 -15.69 6.22
C ASP A 229 -4.84 -14.36 6.43
N PHE A 230 -4.04 -13.99 5.43
CA PHE A 230 -3.18 -12.82 5.48
C PHE A 230 -3.41 -11.95 4.25
N ALA A 231 -3.31 -10.63 4.42
CA ALA A 231 -3.24 -9.69 3.32
C ALA A 231 -2.19 -8.61 3.62
N ILE A 232 -1.61 -8.04 2.59
CA ILE A 232 -0.67 -6.91 2.72
C ILE A 232 -1.20 -5.75 1.90
N VAL A 233 -1.25 -4.58 2.51
CA VAL A 233 -1.58 -3.32 1.84
C VAL A 233 -0.35 -2.43 1.89
N SER A 234 -0.04 -1.75 0.80
CA SER A 234 1.04 -0.78 0.78
C SER A 234 0.69 0.44 -0.05
N HIS A 235 1.46 1.50 0.14
CA HIS A 235 1.34 2.73 -0.64
C HIS A 235 2.70 3.18 -1.17
N SER A 236 2.80 3.61 -2.44
CA SER A 236 4.00 4.25 -3.00
C SER A 236 5.26 3.37 -2.81
N LEU A 237 6.37 3.90 -2.27
CA LEU A 237 7.60 3.14 -1.93
C LEU A 237 7.33 1.86 -1.11
N GLY A 238 6.24 1.82 -0.35
CA GLY A 238 5.82 0.64 0.40
C GLY A 238 5.66 -0.59 -0.48
N SER A 239 5.27 -0.44 -1.75
CA SER A 239 5.14 -1.59 -2.66
C SER A 239 6.47 -2.28 -2.91
N ARG A 240 7.56 -1.52 -3.01
CA ARG A 240 8.91 -2.05 -3.10
C ARG A 240 9.37 -2.71 -1.80
N ILE A 241 9.10 -2.05 -0.66
CA ILE A 241 9.44 -2.59 0.67
C ILE A 241 8.78 -3.94 0.89
N VAL A 242 7.51 -4.11 0.51
CA VAL A 242 6.78 -5.38 0.63
C VAL A 242 7.44 -6.46 -0.23
N ILE A 243 7.69 -6.21 -1.51
CA ILE A 243 8.29 -7.21 -2.41
C ILE A 243 9.71 -7.59 -1.96
N ASP A 244 10.56 -6.62 -1.64
CA ASP A 244 11.92 -6.88 -1.15
C ASP A 244 11.92 -7.55 0.22
N GLY A 245 10.96 -7.20 1.07
CA GLY A 245 10.76 -7.80 2.38
C GLY A 245 10.39 -9.27 2.28
N MET A 246 9.44 -9.60 1.40
CA MET A 246 9.07 -10.98 1.11
C MET A 246 10.21 -11.75 0.46
N LYS A 247 10.89 -11.20 -0.56
CA LYS A 247 12.13 -11.77 -1.12
C LYS A 247 13.17 -12.04 -0.04
N SER A 248 13.32 -11.12 0.92
CA SER A 248 14.26 -11.29 2.01
C SER A 248 13.86 -12.41 2.97
N ILE A 249 12.56 -12.62 3.20
CA ILE A 249 12.04 -13.79 3.94
C ILE A 249 12.35 -15.07 3.15
N VAL A 250 12.09 -15.11 1.84
CA VAL A 250 12.42 -16.25 0.97
C VAL A 250 13.89 -16.64 1.12
N SER A 251 14.82 -15.70 0.90
CA SER A 251 16.25 -15.99 0.99
C SER A 251 16.69 -16.46 2.38
N ARG A 252 15.99 -16.07 3.46
CA ARG A 252 16.31 -16.51 4.83
C ARG A 252 15.75 -17.90 5.13
N VAL A 253 14.56 -18.21 4.62
CA VAL A 253 13.92 -19.53 4.76
C VAL A 253 14.65 -20.58 3.91
N SER A 254 15.09 -20.23 2.69
CA SER A 254 15.82 -21.14 1.80
C SER A 254 17.27 -21.41 2.23
N ARG A 255 17.88 -20.56 3.08
CA ARG A 255 19.24 -20.78 3.56
C ARG A 255 19.23 -21.80 4.70
N THR A 256 19.87 -22.94 4.47
CA THR A 256 20.12 -23.94 5.51
C THR A 256 20.96 -23.32 6.64
N GLN A 257 20.36 -23.08 7.81
CA GLN A 257 21.11 -22.70 9.00
C GLN A 257 21.96 -23.88 9.49
N GLU A 258 23.12 -23.61 10.10
CA GLU A 258 23.87 -24.66 10.83
C GLU A 258 22.96 -25.25 11.91
N GLY A 259 22.64 -26.55 11.79
CA GLY A 259 21.69 -27.25 12.67
C GLY A 259 20.31 -27.50 12.05
N GLY A 260 19.99 -26.91 10.89
CA GLY A 260 18.69 -27.03 10.22
C GLY A 260 17.56 -26.28 10.97
N PRO A 261 16.38 -26.14 10.35
CA PRO A 261 15.21 -25.62 11.06
C PRO A 261 14.81 -26.58 12.18
N SER A 262 14.33 -26.03 13.30
CA SER A 262 13.62 -26.83 14.30
C SER A 262 12.37 -27.49 13.69
N PHE A 263 11.83 -28.51 14.37
CA PHE A 263 10.63 -29.20 13.90
C PHE A 263 9.46 -28.22 13.66
N SER A 264 9.21 -27.31 14.62
CA SER A 264 8.14 -26.31 14.52
C SER A 264 8.37 -25.30 13.40
N GLU A 265 9.63 -24.92 13.13
CA GLU A 265 9.95 -24.02 12.01
C GLU A 265 9.72 -24.71 10.66
N ALA A 266 10.15 -25.97 10.52
CA ALA A 266 9.92 -26.74 9.30
C ALA A 266 8.41 -26.96 9.05
N GLU A 267 7.65 -27.23 10.11
CA GLU A 267 6.19 -27.36 10.04
C GLU A 267 5.52 -26.04 9.66
N PHE A 268 5.90 -24.94 10.31
CA PHE A 268 5.42 -23.61 9.97
C PHE A 268 5.67 -23.29 8.49
N ILE A 269 6.90 -23.52 7.99
CA ILE A 269 7.25 -23.26 6.59
C ILE A 269 6.35 -24.07 5.65
N ARG A 270 6.19 -25.38 5.89
CA ARG A 270 5.34 -26.26 5.08
C ARG A 270 3.88 -25.79 5.03
N ASP A 271 3.35 -25.37 6.17
CA ASP A 271 1.96 -24.91 6.26
C ASP A 271 1.81 -23.51 5.65
N PHE A 272 2.82 -22.66 5.79
CA PHE A 272 2.89 -21.33 5.18
C PHE A 272 2.97 -21.41 3.64
N GLN A 273 3.62 -22.44 3.09
CA GLN A 273 3.66 -22.73 1.64
C GLN A 273 2.28 -22.97 1.02
N GLN A 274 1.25 -23.24 1.81
CA GLN A 274 -0.12 -23.40 1.32
C GLN A 274 -0.89 -22.08 1.27
N LYS A 275 -0.33 -21.00 1.82
CA LYS A 275 -1.02 -19.71 1.91
C LYS A 275 -1.12 -19.03 0.56
N LYS A 276 -2.23 -18.32 0.37
CA LYS A 276 -2.49 -17.42 -0.75
C LYS A 276 -2.60 -16.02 -0.19
N ILE A 277 -1.63 -15.16 -0.48
CA ILE A 277 -1.52 -13.85 0.16
C ILE A 277 -1.73 -12.75 -0.89
N PRO A 278 -2.86 -12.01 -0.85
CA PRO A 278 -3.04 -10.84 -1.70
C PRO A 278 -2.22 -9.65 -1.20
N PHE A 279 -1.54 -8.99 -2.13
CA PHE A 279 -0.85 -7.72 -1.96
C PHE A 279 -1.60 -6.63 -2.71
N TYR A 280 -2.14 -5.65 -1.98
CA TYR A 280 -2.81 -4.48 -2.54
C TYR A 280 -1.83 -3.31 -2.55
N LEU A 281 -1.31 -2.98 -3.73
CA LEU A 281 -0.25 -1.99 -3.91
C LEU A 281 -0.85 -0.68 -4.42
N MET A 282 -1.22 0.22 -3.50
CA MET A 282 -1.72 1.55 -3.84
C MET A 282 -0.59 2.45 -4.33
N SER A 283 -0.85 3.29 -5.34
CA SER A 283 0.18 4.14 -5.94
C SER A 283 1.43 3.32 -6.34
N ASN A 284 1.25 2.20 -7.03
CA ASN A 284 2.32 1.21 -7.20
C ASN A 284 3.58 1.78 -7.89
N GLN A 285 4.73 1.71 -7.22
CA GLN A 285 6.02 2.19 -7.72
C GLN A 285 6.98 1.09 -8.16
N LEU A 286 6.55 -0.18 -8.21
CA LEU A 286 7.45 -1.32 -8.44
C LEU A 286 8.30 -1.18 -9.73
N PRO A 287 7.72 -0.91 -10.92
CA PRO A 287 8.50 -0.72 -12.14
C PRO A 287 9.54 0.40 -12.07
N LEU A 288 9.22 1.51 -11.40
CA LEU A 288 10.13 2.65 -11.25
C LEU A 288 11.32 2.27 -10.37
N LEU A 289 11.05 1.68 -9.20
CA LEU A 289 12.07 1.39 -8.20
C LEU A 289 12.94 0.17 -8.56
N GLU A 290 12.50 -0.65 -9.51
CA GLU A 290 13.31 -1.73 -10.09
C GLU A 290 14.61 -1.24 -10.73
N MET A 291 14.70 0.02 -11.16
CA MET A 291 15.93 0.57 -11.76
C MET A 291 17.14 0.58 -10.82
N GLY A 292 16.91 0.65 -9.49
CA GLY A 292 17.95 0.61 -8.47
C GLY A 292 18.07 -0.74 -7.78
N ALA A 293 17.32 -1.75 -8.22
CA ALA A 293 17.15 -3.00 -7.52
C ALA A 293 18.22 -4.06 -7.85
N VAL A 294 18.54 -4.88 -6.86
CA VAL A 294 19.25 -6.14 -7.08
C VAL A 294 18.25 -7.20 -7.54
N ALA A 295 18.53 -7.83 -8.67
CA ALA A 295 17.72 -8.91 -9.21
C ALA A 295 17.50 -10.04 -8.16
N PRO A 296 16.33 -10.70 -8.15
CA PRO A 296 16.11 -11.88 -7.32
C PRO A 296 17.05 -13.03 -7.69
N GLU A 297 17.24 -13.97 -6.76
CA GLU A 297 18.08 -15.16 -6.97
C GLU A 297 17.42 -16.12 -7.99
N VAL A 298 16.09 -16.22 -7.97
CA VAL A 298 15.32 -17.14 -8.81
C VAL A 298 14.29 -16.34 -9.62
N VAL A 299 14.48 -16.26 -10.94
CA VAL A 299 13.57 -15.59 -11.88
C VAL A 299 13.31 -16.47 -13.09
N ASN A 300 12.20 -16.24 -13.79
CA ASN A 300 11.74 -16.99 -14.96
C ASN A 300 11.59 -18.51 -14.72
N GLN A 301 11.31 -18.93 -13.49
CA GLN A 301 11.13 -20.35 -13.10
C GLN A 301 9.75 -20.55 -12.45
N HIS A 302 8.73 -19.84 -12.95
CA HIS A 302 7.39 -19.89 -12.34
C HIS A 302 6.83 -21.32 -12.35
N ASP A 303 6.84 -21.98 -13.51
CA ASP A 303 6.28 -23.33 -13.66
C ASP A 303 6.98 -24.36 -12.76
N GLU A 304 8.30 -24.21 -12.54
CA GLU A 304 9.08 -25.12 -11.70
C GLU A 304 8.73 -25.01 -10.21
N TYR A 305 8.40 -23.80 -9.74
CA TYR A 305 8.12 -23.52 -8.33
C TYR A 305 6.62 -23.47 -7.98
N CYS A 306 5.76 -23.12 -8.93
CA CYS A 306 4.38 -22.71 -8.65
C CYS A 306 3.31 -23.64 -9.23
N GLU A 307 3.67 -24.48 -10.21
CA GLU A 307 2.74 -25.47 -10.74
C GLU A 307 2.81 -26.79 -9.96
N PRO A 308 1.67 -27.41 -9.60
CA PRO A 308 1.66 -28.71 -8.94
C PRO A 308 2.44 -29.77 -9.72
N GLY A 309 3.47 -30.33 -9.10
CA GLY A 309 4.36 -31.32 -9.73
C GLY A 309 5.59 -30.73 -10.43
N GLY A 310 5.79 -29.40 -10.37
CA GLY A 310 7.04 -28.75 -10.75
C GLY A 310 8.24 -29.26 -9.93
N GLU A 311 9.44 -29.20 -10.52
CA GLU A 311 10.68 -29.74 -9.94
C GLU A 311 10.99 -29.16 -8.55
N HIS A 312 10.72 -27.87 -8.37
CA HIS A 312 11.01 -27.11 -7.16
C HIS A 312 9.73 -26.68 -6.42
N TYR A 313 8.60 -27.36 -6.66
CA TYR A 313 7.31 -26.97 -6.11
C TYR A 313 7.39 -26.80 -4.58
N ASP A 314 8.00 -27.75 -3.87
CA ASP A 314 8.13 -27.73 -2.40
C ASP A 314 9.18 -26.72 -1.86
N GLU A 315 9.82 -25.94 -2.73
CA GLU A 315 10.78 -24.88 -2.38
C GLU A 315 10.20 -23.46 -2.50
N ARG A 316 8.93 -23.33 -2.94
CA ARG A 316 8.22 -22.04 -2.93
C ARG A 316 8.04 -21.51 -1.50
N LEU A 317 7.76 -20.22 -1.35
CA LEU A 317 7.42 -19.64 -0.05
C LEU A 317 5.93 -19.73 0.25
N VAL A 318 5.09 -19.53 -0.76
CA VAL A 318 3.62 -19.51 -0.68
C VAL A 318 3.03 -20.16 -1.92
N ALA A 319 1.78 -20.60 -1.85
CA ALA A 319 1.10 -21.19 -2.99
C ALA A 319 0.76 -20.13 -4.04
N LYS A 320 0.46 -18.90 -3.60
CA LYS A 320 0.17 -17.78 -4.50
C LYS A 320 0.39 -16.44 -3.82
N THR A 321 1.03 -15.51 -4.52
CA THR A 321 1.01 -14.09 -4.19
C THR A 321 0.14 -13.36 -5.21
N SER A 322 -1.06 -12.93 -4.82
CA SER A 322 -1.92 -12.17 -5.75
C SER A 322 -1.55 -10.70 -5.66
N ILE A 323 -0.88 -10.15 -6.67
CA ILE A 323 -0.48 -8.74 -6.70
C ILE A 323 -1.59 -7.94 -7.39
N ILE A 324 -2.33 -7.16 -6.61
CA ILE A 324 -3.32 -6.20 -7.10
C ILE A 324 -2.66 -4.82 -7.07
N ALA A 325 -2.21 -4.36 -8.23
CA ALA A 325 -1.47 -3.10 -8.37
C ALA A 325 -2.40 -1.97 -8.81
N PHE A 326 -2.62 -0.97 -7.95
CA PHE A 326 -3.41 0.21 -8.27
C PHE A 326 -2.52 1.32 -8.84
N SER A 327 -2.96 1.93 -9.93
CA SER A 327 -2.26 3.04 -10.59
C SER A 327 -3.27 4.00 -11.21
N ASP A 328 -3.09 5.29 -10.95
CA ASP A 328 -3.79 6.37 -11.63
C ASP A 328 -2.95 6.80 -12.83
N PRO A 329 -3.46 6.75 -14.07
CA PRO A 329 -2.76 7.26 -15.24
C PRO A 329 -2.30 8.73 -15.13
N ASN A 330 -2.90 9.51 -14.22
CA ASN A 330 -2.52 10.89 -13.93
C ASN A 330 -1.48 11.03 -12.79
N ASP A 331 -1.16 9.93 -12.10
CA ASP A 331 -0.08 9.89 -11.13
C ASP A 331 1.24 9.66 -11.85
N LEU A 332 2.13 10.66 -11.76
CA LEU A 332 3.44 10.65 -12.41
C LEU A 332 4.39 9.57 -11.86
N LEU A 333 4.07 8.98 -10.71
CA LEU A 333 4.92 8.03 -10.01
C LEU A 333 4.29 6.65 -9.87
N SER A 334 3.04 6.43 -10.28
CA SER A 334 2.45 5.08 -10.28
C SER A 334 2.60 4.40 -11.64
N TYR A 335 2.73 3.08 -11.61
CA TYR A 335 2.93 2.26 -12.80
C TYR A 335 2.17 0.95 -12.67
N SER A 336 1.36 0.65 -13.69
CA SER A 336 0.91 -0.72 -13.94
C SER A 336 2.12 -1.66 -14.09
N ILE A 337 1.98 -2.90 -13.63
CA ILE A 337 3.01 -3.94 -13.71
C ILE A 337 2.79 -4.76 -14.99
N PRO A 338 3.69 -4.72 -15.98
CA PRO A 338 3.59 -5.58 -17.15
C PRO A 338 3.71 -7.06 -16.76
N GLN A 339 3.00 -7.98 -17.42
CA GLN A 339 3.07 -9.41 -17.08
C GLN A 339 4.50 -9.98 -17.14
N LYS A 340 5.29 -9.56 -18.13
CA LYS A 340 6.72 -9.93 -18.23
C LYS A 340 7.57 -9.46 -17.04
N PHE A 341 7.17 -8.38 -16.37
CA PHE A 341 7.85 -7.92 -15.16
C PHE A 341 7.74 -8.97 -14.06
N GLY A 342 6.57 -9.59 -13.88
CA GLY A 342 6.37 -10.66 -12.91
C GLY A 342 7.35 -11.81 -13.10
N GLN A 343 7.50 -12.28 -14.34
CA GLN A 343 8.40 -13.38 -14.68
C GLN A 343 9.88 -13.02 -14.51
N GLN A 344 10.27 -11.83 -14.93
CA GLN A 344 11.68 -11.46 -15.07
C GLN A 344 12.26 -10.77 -13.83
N ARG A 345 11.42 -10.15 -13.00
CA ARG A 345 11.84 -9.24 -11.92
C ARG A 345 11.32 -9.62 -10.54
N LEU A 346 10.34 -10.51 -10.43
CA LEU A 346 9.89 -11.03 -9.15
C LEU A 346 10.50 -12.41 -8.88
N ASP A 347 10.76 -12.70 -7.61
CA ASP A 347 11.30 -14.00 -7.21
C ASP A 347 10.26 -15.10 -7.49
N SER A 348 10.62 -16.11 -8.29
CA SER A 348 9.67 -17.16 -8.71
C SER A 348 9.12 -17.96 -7.53
N ARG A 349 9.84 -18.02 -6.40
CA ARG A 349 9.39 -18.67 -5.15
C ARG A 349 8.19 -17.95 -4.51
N LEU A 350 7.85 -16.73 -4.93
CA LEU A 350 6.67 -16.00 -4.44
C LEU A 350 5.38 -16.37 -5.20
N CYS A 351 5.46 -17.07 -6.33
CA CYS A 351 4.28 -17.45 -7.12
C CYS A 351 3.34 -16.28 -7.39
N ALA A 352 3.92 -15.18 -7.91
CA ALA A 352 3.21 -13.94 -8.14
C ALA A 352 2.27 -14.03 -9.35
N GLU A 353 1.01 -13.61 -9.16
CA GLU A 353 0.03 -13.38 -10.22
C GLU A 353 -0.40 -11.92 -10.19
N ILE A 354 -0.36 -11.23 -11.33
CA ILE A 354 -0.51 -9.77 -11.40
C ILE A 354 -1.86 -9.40 -11.99
N THR A 355 -2.61 -8.59 -11.24
CA THR A 355 -3.81 -7.87 -11.67
C THR A 355 -3.57 -6.37 -11.54
N ASN A 356 -3.74 -5.62 -12.64
CA ASN A 356 -3.59 -4.18 -12.63
C ASN A 356 -4.94 -3.49 -12.51
N VAL A 357 -5.04 -2.52 -11.61
CA VAL A 357 -6.20 -1.64 -11.45
C VAL A 357 -5.79 -0.24 -11.89
N ASN A 358 -6.20 0.14 -13.09
CA ASN A 358 -6.02 1.48 -13.64
C ASN A 358 -7.23 2.34 -13.25
N ILE A 359 -7.07 3.26 -12.30
CA ILE A 359 -8.17 4.00 -11.68
C ILE A 359 -7.82 5.48 -11.48
N ASN A 360 -8.69 6.39 -11.93
CA ASN A 360 -8.51 7.82 -11.63
C ASN A 360 -9.00 8.12 -10.21
N VAL A 361 -8.09 8.31 -9.25
CA VAL A 361 -8.47 8.75 -7.90
C VAL A 361 -8.58 10.27 -7.84
N ALA A 362 -7.82 10.98 -8.68
CA ALA A 362 -7.99 12.41 -8.92
C ALA A 362 -9.14 12.70 -9.90
N TYR A 363 -9.90 13.75 -9.63
CA TYR A 363 -10.85 14.29 -10.60
C TYR A 363 -10.13 14.85 -11.83
N VAL A 364 -10.67 14.52 -12.99
CA VAL A 364 -10.25 15.07 -14.28
C VAL A 364 -11.17 16.24 -14.63
N ILE A 365 -10.59 17.40 -14.94
CA ILE A 365 -11.29 18.65 -15.24
C ILE A 365 -10.99 19.04 -16.69
N ASP A 366 -12.01 19.40 -17.48
CA ASP A 366 -11.80 19.97 -18.81
C ASP A 366 -11.49 21.47 -18.72
N LEU A 367 -10.34 21.86 -19.28
CA LEU A 367 -9.87 23.25 -19.33
C LEU A 367 -10.46 23.99 -20.54
N PHE A 368 -11.78 23.99 -20.66
CA PHE A 368 -12.53 24.75 -21.68
C PHE A 368 -12.02 24.48 -23.12
N GLY A 369 -11.79 23.21 -23.46
CA GLY A 369 -11.31 22.83 -24.79
C GLY A 369 -9.80 23.01 -25.02
N MET A 370 -9.03 23.40 -23.99
CA MET A 370 -7.56 23.40 -24.02
C MET A 370 -6.95 22.06 -23.60
N GLY A 371 -7.78 21.07 -23.27
CA GLY A 371 -7.38 19.74 -22.81
C GLY A 371 -7.89 19.43 -21.39
N SER A 372 -7.64 18.22 -20.92
CA SER A 372 -8.01 17.77 -19.58
C SER A 372 -6.85 17.90 -18.59
N PHE A 373 -7.15 18.19 -17.33
CA PHE A 373 -6.19 18.28 -16.24
C PHE A 373 -6.66 17.50 -15.02
N ALA A 374 -5.73 16.75 -14.42
CA ALA A 374 -5.90 16.13 -13.12
C ALA A 374 -4.75 16.56 -12.21
N ASN A 375 -5.02 16.70 -10.91
CA ASN A 375 -3.99 17.08 -9.94
C ASN A 375 -3.07 15.87 -9.66
N PRO A 376 -1.79 15.90 -10.06
CA PRO A 376 -0.90 14.74 -9.91
C PRO A 376 -0.60 14.39 -8.45
N LEU A 377 -0.69 15.35 -7.53
CA LEU A 377 -0.53 15.06 -6.09
C LEU A 377 -1.72 14.24 -5.57
N ILE A 378 -2.95 14.62 -5.94
CA ILE A 378 -4.15 13.86 -5.55
C ILE A 378 -4.13 12.49 -6.23
N ALA A 379 -3.71 12.43 -7.50
CA ALA A 379 -3.57 11.17 -8.23
C ALA A 379 -2.59 10.21 -7.53
N HIS A 380 -1.58 10.75 -6.84
CA HIS A 380 -0.60 9.98 -6.09
C HIS A 380 -1.05 9.57 -4.69
N THR A 381 -1.77 10.43 -3.96
CA THR A 381 -2.07 10.20 -2.55
C THR A 381 -3.52 9.84 -2.25
N GLY A 382 -4.41 9.88 -3.25
CA GLY A 382 -5.85 9.79 -3.04
C GLY A 382 -6.43 8.37 -2.95
N TYR A 383 -5.62 7.32 -3.07
CA TYR A 383 -6.08 5.93 -3.17
C TYR A 383 -6.78 5.44 -1.91
N ASP A 384 -6.24 5.75 -0.74
CA ASP A 384 -6.78 5.39 0.57
C ASP A 384 -8.15 6.05 0.87
N ASN A 385 -8.47 7.08 0.09
CA ASN A 385 -9.66 7.89 0.19
C ASN A 385 -10.71 7.59 -0.88
N ASP A 386 -10.37 6.87 -1.94
CA ASP A 386 -11.32 6.55 -3.00
C ASP A 386 -12.16 5.31 -2.63
N ASP A 387 -13.47 5.48 -2.56
CA ASP A 387 -14.38 4.41 -2.13
C ASP A 387 -14.35 3.20 -3.08
N ARG A 388 -14.02 3.38 -4.37
CA ARG A 388 -13.88 2.26 -5.31
C ARG A 388 -12.60 1.47 -5.03
N VAL A 389 -11.50 2.14 -4.70
CA VAL A 389 -10.25 1.47 -4.30
C VAL A 389 -10.49 0.65 -3.05
N VAL A 390 -11.11 1.25 -2.02
CA VAL A 390 -11.44 0.52 -0.78
C VAL A 390 -12.37 -0.66 -1.07
N ALA A 391 -13.40 -0.49 -1.89
CA ALA A 391 -14.32 -1.56 -2.26
C ALA A 391 -13.64 -2.70 -3.05
N LEU A 392 -12.73 -2.38 -3.97
CA LEU A 392 -11.91 -3.37 -4.67
C LEU A 392 -11.01 -4.14 -3.69
N ILE A 393 -10.37 -3.46 -2.72
CA ILE A 393 -9.56 -4.15 -1.71
C ILE A 393 -10.42 -5.03 -0.80
N ALA A 394 -11.59 -4.53 -0.38
CA ALA A 394 -12.49 -5.23 0.53
C ALA A 394 -13.14 -6.46 -0.13
N LYS A 395 -13.74 -6.31 -1.31
CA LYS A 395 -14.62 -7.33 -1.91
C LYS A 395 -14.28 -7.69 -3.36
N GLY A 396 -13.25 -7.06 -3.91
CA GLY A 396 -12.74 -7.40 -5.24
C GLY A 396 -13.72 -7.11 -6.38
N ILE A 397 -13.57 -7.85 -7.47
CA ILE A 397 -14.33 -7.71 -8.72
C ILE A 397 -14.45 -9.06 -9.42
N GLY A 398 -15.57 -9.25 -10.13
CA GLY A 398 -15.83 -10.48 -10.89
C GLY A 398 -16.20 -11.67 -10.01
N THR A 399 -16.65 -11.41 -8.79
CA THR A 399 -17.16 -12.42 -7.84
C THR A 399 -18.50 -11.98 -7.25
N ASP A 400 -19.20 -12.89 -6.57
CA ASP A 400 -20.48 -12.61 -5.89
C ASP A 400 -20.35 -11.61 -4.73
N HIS A 401 -19.13 -11.32 -4.26
CA HIS A 401 -18.88 -10.35 -3.20
C HIS A 401 -18.78 -8.90 -3.73
N SER A 402 -18.54 -8.71 -5.03
CA SER A 402 -18.20 -7.40 -5.61
C SER A 402 -19.22 -6.31 -5.23
N SER A 403 -18.73 -5.22 -4.63
CA SER A 403 -19.60 -4.11 -4.19
C SER A 403 -20.31 -3.44 -5.36
N ASN A 404 -21.51 -2.90 -5.12
CA ASN A 404 -22.28 -2.17 -6.15
C ASN A 404 -21.46 -1.06 -6.82
N ILE A 405 -20.72 -0.26 -6.03
CA ILE A 405 -19.88 0.81 -6.57
C ILE A 405 -18.82 0.29 -7.54
N VAL A 406 -18.29 -0.93 -7.34
CA VAL A 406 -17.32 -1.56 -8.24
C VAL A 406 -18.03 -2.03 -9.51
N ASN A 407 -19.14 -2.75 -9.39
CA ASN A 407 -19.91 -3.24 -10.53
C ASN A 407 -20.43 -2.10 -11.43
N ASP A 408 -20.78 -0.96 -10.83
CA ASP A 408 -21.32 0.19 -11.54
C ASP A 408 -20.22 1.06 -12.17
N ARG A 409 -19.00 1.06 -11.62
CA ARG A 409 -17.96 2.06 -11.95
C ARG A 409 -16.67 1.49 -12.51
N CYS A 410 -16.44 0.18 -12.40
CA CYS A 410 -15.21 -0.48 -12.84
C CYS A 410 -15.51 -1.53 -13.91
N GLU A 411 -14.65 -1.59 -14.92
CA GLU A 411 -14.69 -2.61 -15.96
C GLU A 411 -13.60 -3.66 -15.70
N LEU A 412 -13.94 -4.95 -15.78
CA LEU A 412 -12.98 -6.05 -15.73
C LEU A 412 -12.66 -6.54 -17.15
N ILE A 413 -11.38 -6.48 -17.51
CA ILE A 413 -10.80 -7.12 -18.69
C ILE A 413 -10.08 -8.39 -18.21
N GLU A 414 -10.77 -9.52 -18.33
CA GLU A 414 -10.31 -10.80 -17.81
C GLU A 414 -9.24 -11.45 -18.69
N TYR A 415 -8.15 -11.93 -18.07
CA TYR A 415 -7.19 -12.82 -18.73
C TYR A 415 -7.69 -14.28 -18.67
N VAL A 416 -7.61 -14.99 -19.79
CA VAL A 416 -8.22 -16.33 -19.97
C VAL A 416 -7.20 -17.46 -20.09
N ASP A 417 -5.92 -17.18 -19.88
CA ASP A 417 -4.79 -18.10 -20.05
C ASP A 417 -4.25 -18.71 -18.75
#